data_AF-A0A432TDJ4-F1
#
_entry.id   AF-A0A432TDJ4-F1
#
_cell.length_a   1.000
_cell.length_b   1.000
_cell.length_c   1.000
_cell.angle_alpha   90.00
_cell.angle_beta   90.00
_cell.angle_gamma   90.00
#
_symmetry.space_group_name_H-M   'P 1'
#
loop_
_entity.id
_entity.type
_entity.pdbx_description
1 polymer ?
#
loop_
_entity_poly.entity_id
_entity_poly.type
_entity_poly.pdbx_seq_one_letter_code
_entity_poly.pdbx_strand_id
1 'polypeptide(L)'
;MYKKILLLGSLLLLLSCSEKNKSNMQQLFNKDDVYHISLLNTEKAQLIASLETKALLTATYLNPVYTRENCTHLCMEVEDGEYFFVGVFIRDSKTHHFQDKGYSLTLNGAKPLEIKKLDKDDPLRYEMPMVDNWSTYYKVLYRFKAL
;
A
#
# COMPACT_ATOMS: atom_id res chain seq x y z
N MET A 1 57.17 16.54 15.69
CA MET A 1 56.51 16.73 14.37
C MET A 1 55.43 15.69 14.05
N TYR A 2 55.35 14.56 14.76
CA TYR A 2 54.30 13.53 14.55
C TYR A 2 52.89 13.93 15.03
N LYS A 3 52.76 14.74 16.10
CA LYS A 3 51.46 15.25 16.57
C LYS A 3 50.72 16.11 15.54
N LYS A 4 51.47 16.89 14.72
CA LYS A 4 50.88 17.71 13.64
C LYS A 4 50.44 16.85 12.44
N ILE A 5 51.13 15.75 12.19
CA ILE A 5 50.80 14.78 11.12
C ILE A 5 49.54 13.98 11.50
N LEU A 6 49.39 13.61 12.78
CA LEU A 6 48.23 12.87 13.28
C LEU A 6 46.93 13.70 13.23
N LEU A 7 47.02 15.01 13.47
CA LEU A 7 45.91 15.95 13.33
C LEU A 7 45.50 16.19 11.87
N LEU A 8 46.46 16.16 10.93
CA LEU A 8 46.17 16.30 9.51
C LEU A 8 45.51 15.02 8.93
N GLY A 9 45.88 13.86 9.47
CA GLY A 9 45.29 12.57 9.07
C GLY A 9 43.82 12.41 9.48
N SER A 10 43.40 12.93 10.63
CA SER A 10 41.98 12.80 11.06
C SER A 10 41.03 13.73 10.29
N LEU A 11 41.54 14.84 9.74
CA LEU A 11 40.73 15.79 8.97
C LEU A 11 40.37 15.25 7.56
N LEU A 12 41.22 14.39 6.99
CA LEU A 12 41.00 13.74 5.69
C LEU A 12 39.89 12.66 5.74
N LEU A 13 39.63 12.08 6.92
CA LEU A 13 38.59 11.05 7.09
C LEU A 13 37.16 11.61 7.12
N LEU A 14 36.99 12.93 7.27
CA LEU A 14 35.67 13.58 7.25
C LEU A 14 35.21 14.00 5.84
N LEU A 15 36.09 13.89 4.84
CA LEU A 15 35.78 14.26 3.45
C LEU A 15 35.16 13.11 2.64
N SER A 16 35.06 11.89 3.18
CA SER A 16 34.54 10.72 2.45
C SER A 16 33.05 10.41 2.68
N CYS A 17 32.28 11.27 3.33
CA CYS A 17 30.84 11.09 3.47
C CYS A 17 30.07 12.04 2.54
N SER A 18 30.18 11.82 1.23
CA SER A 18 29.22 12.37 0.26
C SER A 18 29.15 11.46 -0.96
N GLU A 19 28.42 10.36 -0.83
CA GLU A 19 27.95 9.63 -2.01
C GLU A 19 26.91 10.49 -2.74
N LYS A 20 27.35 11.21 -3.77
CA LYS A 20 26.46 11.79 -4.77
C LYS A 20 26.06 10.72 -5.79
N ASN A 21 25.34 9.69 -5.36
CA ASN A 21 24.74 8.71 -6.27
C ASN A 21 23.28 9.06 -6.56
N LYS A 22 23.07 10.21 -7.22
CA LYS A 22 21.72 10.71 -7.56
C LYS A 22 21.02 9.89 -8.65
N SER A 23 21.74 9.12 -9.46
CA SER A 23 21.16 8.36 -10.58
C SER A 23 20.39 7.11 -10.15
N ASN A 24 20.78 6.47 -9.04
CA ASN A 24 20.09 5.27 -8.53
C ASN A 24 18.92 5.62 -7.58
N MET A 25 18.90 6.83 -7.03
CA MET A 25 17.77 7.31 -6.22
C MET A 25 16.51 7.46 -7.08
N GLN A 26 16.60 8.13 -8.23
CA GLN A 26 15.42 8.42 -9.08
C GLN A 26 14.68 7.14 -9.53
N GLN A 27 15.38 6.03 -9.76
CA GLN A 27 14.79 4.74 -10.13
C GLN A 27 14.10 4.02 -8.96
N LEU A 28 14.57 4.24 -7.72
CA LEU A 28 13.83 3.84 -6.51
C LEU A 28 12.58 4.73 -6.36
N PHE A 29 12.69 6.03 -6.61
CA PHE A 29 11.57 6.98 -6.48
C PHE A 29 10.44 6.81 -7.49
N ASN A 30 10.70 6.31 -8.71
CA ASN A 30 9.63 6.06 -9.67
C ASN A 30 8.72 4.87 -9.27
N LYS A 31 9.26 3.88 -8.51
CA LYS A 31 8.43 2.89 -7.81
C LYS A 31 7.80 3.51 -6.56
N ASP A 32 8.47 4.49 -5.95
CA ASP A 32 7.96 5.19 -4.79
C ASP A 32 6.71 6.00 -5.09
N ASP A 33 6.47 6.60 -6.26
CA ASP A 33 5.26 7.44 -6.42
C ASP A 33 3.95 6.64 -6.25
N VAL A 34 3.77 5.52 -6.98
CA VAL A 34 2.58 4.67 -6.84
C VAL A 34 2.51 4.07 -5.43
N TYR A 35 3.61 3.50 -4.93
CA TYR A 35 3.63 2.88 -3.60
C TYR A 35 3.39 3.89 -2.47
N HIS A 36 3.98 5.08 -2.56
CA HIS A 36 3.86 6.16 -1.60
C HIS A 36 2.46 6.75 -1.61
N ILE A 37 1.90 7.07 -2.78
CA ILE A 37 0.51 7.57 -2.88
C ILE A 37 -0.44 6.49 -2.36
N SER A 38 -0.21 5.22 -2.71
CA SER A 38 -1.00 4.10 -2.18
C SER A 38 -0.91 4.04 -0.66
N LEU A 39 0.28 4.16 -0.07
CA LEU A 39 0.49 4.15 1.37
C LEU A 39 -0.24 5.29 2.06
N LEU A 40 -0.18 6.51 1.51
CA LEU A 40 -0.90 7.68 2.02
C LEU A 40 -2.42 7.53 1.96
N ASN A 41 -2.92 6.76 1.00
CA ASN A 41 -4.34 6.49 0.80
C ASN A 41 -4.77 5.12 1.38
N THR A 42 -3.94 4.50 2.22
CA THR A 42 -4.24 3.21 2.86
C THR A 42 -4.67 3.42 4.30
N GLU A 43 -5.85 2.91 4.61
CA GLU A 43 -6.39 2.84 5.96
C GLU A 43 -6.38 1.42 6.50
N LYS A 44 -6.24 1.30 7.83
CA LYS A 44 -6.21 0.03 8.55
C LYS A 44 -7.22 0.02 9.69
N ALA A 45 -8.09 -0.97 9.71
CA ALA A 45 -9.09 -1.15 10.77
C ALA A 45 -9.03 -2.57 11.34
N GLN A 46 -9.32 -2.70 12.64
CA GLN A 46 -9.38 -3.98 13.34
C GLN A 46 -10.73 -4.16 14.02
N LEU A 47 -11.27 -5.38 13.96
CA LEU A 47 -12.40 -5.81 14.77
C LEU A 47 -11.85 -6.59 15.96
N ILE A 48 -12.07 -6.07 17.17
CA ILE A 48 -11.59 -6.66 18.42
C ILE A 48 -12.81 -7.15 19.21
N ALA A 49 -12.76 -8.40 19.67
CA ALA A 49 -13.73 -8.95 20.61
C ALA A 49 -13.01 -9.76 21.68
N SER A 50 -13.44 -9.60 22.93
CA SER A 50 -12.81 -10.26 24.10
C SER A 50 -11.31 -10.01 24.18
N LEU A 51 -10.85 -8.78 23.91
CA LEU A 51 -9.44 -8.35 23.90
C LEU A 51 -8.57 -9.01 22.82
N GLU A 52 -9.20 -9.58 21.78
CA GLU A 52 -8.48 -10.24 20.72
C GLU A 52 -8.92 -9.76 19.33
N THR A 53 -7.97 -9.57 18.40
CA THR A 53 -8.27 -9.21 17.00
C THR A 53 -8.94 -10.37 16.26
N LYS A 54 -10.23 -10.22 15.94
CA LYS A 54 -11.02 -11.19 15.17
C LYS A 54 -10.89 -11.00 13.67
N ALA A 55 -10.77 -9.75 13.22
CA ALA A 55 -10.51 -9.44 11.83
C ALA A 55 -9.62 -8.21 11.70
N LEU A 56 -8.83 -8.17 10.64
CA LEU A 56 -8.03 -7.04 10.21
C LEU A 56 -8.41 -6.70 8.77
N LEU A 57 -8.64 -5.41 8.52
CA LEU A 57 -8.95 -4.85 7.22
C LEU A 57 -7.87 -3.82 6.87
N THR A 58 -7.31 -3.91 5.67
CA THR A 58 -6.59 -2.82 5.02
C THR A 58 -7.36 -2.39 3.78
N ALA A 59 -7.45 -1.10 3.53
CA ALA A 59 -8.15 -0.56 2.37
C ALA A 59 -7.37 0.62 1.79
N THR A 60 -6.90 0.47 0.56
CA THR A 60 -6.23 1.53 -0.20
C THR A 60 -7.22 2.15 -1.19
N TYR A 61 -7.41 3.46 -1.15
CA TYR A 61 -8.23 4.18 -2.13
C TYR A 61 -7.42 4.40 -3.42
N LEU A 62 -7.88 3.81 -4.53
CA LEU A 62 -7.09 3.65 -5.76
C LEU A 62 -7.22 4.81 -6.74
N ASN A 63 -8.31 5.57 -6.69
CA ASN A 63 -8.55 6.69 -7.61
C ASN A 63 -7.41 7.74 -7.64
N PRO A 64 -6.86 8.20 -6.49
CA PRO A 64 -5.75 9.15 -6.50
C PRO A 64 -4.40 8.50 -6.87
N VAL A 65 -4.31 7.17 -6.78
CA VAL A 65 -3.09 6.42 -7.12
C VAL A 65 -2.91 6.36 -8.64
N TYR A 66 -3.98 6.06 -9.37
CA TYR A 66 -3.94 5.84 -10.83
C TYR A 66 -4.64 6.96 -11.60
N THR A 67 -4.25 8.20 -11.34
CA THR A 67 -4.67 9.34 -12.18
C THR A 67 -3.98 9.26 -13.55
N ARG A 68 -4.54 9.96 -14.56
CA ARG A 68 -3.91 10.04 -15.90
C ARG A 68 -2.47 10.55 -15.88
N GLU A 69 -2.11 11.34 -14.87
CA GLU A 69 -0.78 11.94 -14.71
C GLU A 69 0.23 10.98 -14.06
N ASN A 70 -0.23 10.08 -13.18
CA ASN A 70 0.62 9.16 -12.42
C ASN A 70 0.69 7.76 -13.02
N CYS A 71 -0.06 7.50 -14.09
CA CYS A 71 -0.12 6.18 -14.69
C CYS A 71 0.85 5.98 -15.85
N THR A 72 1.86 5.13 -15.66
CA THR A 72 2.82 4.75 -16.72
C THR A 72 2.65 3.31 -17.21
N HIS A 73 2.15 2.39 -16.36
CA HIS A 73 2.14 0.94 -16.66
C HIS A 73 0.83 0.22 -16.34
N LEU A 74 0.04 0.69 -15.37
CA LEU A 74 -1.22 0.08 -14.96
C LEU A 74 -2.31 1.16 -14.85
N CYS A 75 -2.94 1.52 -15.97
CA CYS A 75 -3.96 2.57 -15.95
C CYS A 75 -5.30 1.92 -15.72
N MET A 76 -5.86 2.13 -14.53
CA MET A 76 -7.28 1.95 -14.35
C MET A 76 -7.95 3.16 -14.99
N GLU A 77 -8.83 2.92 -15.95
CA GLU A 77 -9.84 3.91 -16.29
C GLU A 77 -10.69 4.06 -15.03
N VAL A 78 -10.38 5.10 -14.25
CA VAL A 78 -11.19 5.50 -13.12
C VAL A 78 -12.47 6.07 -13.73
N GLU A 79 -13.41 5.16 -14.05
CA GLU A 79 -14.78 5.51 -14.43
C GLU A 79 -15.47 6.21 -13.24
N ASP A 80 -16.74 6.62 -13.39
CA ASP A 80 -17.57 7.25 -12.34
C ASP A 80 -17.82 6.32 -11.13
N GLY A 81 -16.76 5.97 -10.40
CA GLY A 81 -16.75 4.98 -9.34
C GLY A 81 -15.60 5.16 -8.36
N GLU A 82 -15.76 4.59 -7.17
CA GLU A 82 -14.76 4.60 -6.10
C GLU A 82 -14.11 3.21 -6.01
N TYR A 83 -12.83 3.11 -6.34
CA TYR A 83 -12.09 1.86 -6.37
C TYR A 83 -11.21 1.69 -5.13
N PHE A 84 -11.23 0.49 -4.56
CA PHE A 84 -10.41 0.13 -3.40
C PHE A 84 -9.67 -1.17 -3.61
N PHE A 85 -8.41 -1.21 -3.17
CA PHE A 85 -7.68 -2.45 -2.91
C PHE A 85 -7.87 -2.81 -1.45
N VAL A 86 -8.46 -3.97 -1.18
CA VAL A 86 -8.90 -4.36 0.17
C VAL A 86 -8.23 -5.67 0.57
N GLY A 87 -7.46 -5.65 1.67
CA GLY A 87 -6.93 -6.83 2.34
C GLY A 87 -7.79 -7.22 3.53
N VAL A 88 -8.20 -8.49 3.60
CA VAL A 88 -9.00 -9.03 4.70
C VAL A 88 -8.26 -10.21 5.32
N PHE A 89 -7.97 -10.10 6.62
CA PHE A 89 -7.55 -11.21 7.45
C PHE A 89 -8.62 -11.49 8.49
N ILE A 90 -9.01 -12.76 8.63
CA ILE A 90 -9.98 -13.22 9.64
C ILE A 90 -9.31 -14.29 10.46
N ARG A 91 -9.21 -14.08 11.76
CA ARG A 91 -8.60 -15.07 12.64
C ARG A 91 -9.48 -16.32 12.75
N ASP A 92 -8.82 -17.47 12.91
CA ASP A 92 -9.48 -18.77 13.10
C ASP A 92 -10.41 -19.18 11.96
N SER A 93 -10.20 -18.61 10.77
CA SER A 93 -10.87 -19.03 9.54
C SER A 93 -9.91 -19.81 8.65
N LYS A 94 -10.40 -20.92 8.07
CA LYS A 94 -9.67 -21.67 7.03
C LYS A 94 -9.58 -20.89 5.73
N THR A 95 -10.52 -19.97 5.52
CA THR A 95 -10.67 -19.11 4.34
C THR A 95 -10.87 -17.68 4.84
N HIS A 96 -9.97 -16.76 4.51
CA HIS A 96 -10.03 -15.37 4.99
C HIS A 96 -10.97 -14.52 4.14
N HIS A 97 -12.11 -15.08 3.71
CA HIS A 97 -13.12 -14.36 2.93
C HIS A 97 -14.09 -13.69 3.89
N PHE A 98 -14.35 -12.39 3.69
CA PHE A 98 -15.20 -11.61 4.60
C PHE A 98 -16.61 -12.22 4.75
N GLN A 99 -17.11 -12.92 3.73
CA GLN A 99 -18.45 -13.50 3.73
C GLN A 99 -18.59 -14.72 4.66
N ASP A 100 -17.50 -15.45 4.95
CA ASP A 100 -17.55 -16.77 5.61
C ASP A 100 -18.04 -16.74 7.06
N LYS A 101 -18.00 -15.55 7.69
CA LYS A 101 -18.42 -15.34 9.08
C LYS A 101 -19.49 -14.24 9.21
N GLY A 102 -20.19 -13.95 8.10
CA GLY A 102 -21.24 -12.94 8.07
C GLY A 102 -20.73 -11.49 8.08
N TYR A 103 -19.45 -11.25 7.78
CA TYR A 103 -18.98 -9.88 7.59
C TYR A 103 -19.42 -9.36 6.21
N SER A 104 -19.61 -8.05 6.15
CA SER A 104 -19.94 -7.33 4.91
C SER A 104 -19.02 -6.13 4.75
N LEU A 105 -18.61 -5.87 3.51
CA LEU A 105 -17.94 -4.63 3.14
C LEU A 105 -18.99 -3.61 2.69
N THR A 106 -18.87 -2.38 3.20
CA THR A 106 -19.72 -1.25 2.81
C THR A 106 -18.92 0.03 2.78
N LEU A 107 -19.31 0.96 1.93
CA LEU A 107 -18.79 2.34 1.91
C LEU A 107 -19.94 3.27 2.29
N ASN A 108 -19.85 3.93 3.44
CA ASN A 108 -20.92 4.80 3.95
C ASN A 108 -22.31 4.12 3.97
N GLY A 109 -22.35 2.84 4.33
CA GLY A 109 -23.57 2.01 4.36
C GLY A 109 -24.04 1.50 2.98
N ALA A 110 -23.43 1.94 1.88
CA ALA A 110 -23.71 1.41 0.56
C ALA A 110 -22.95 0.10 0.30
N LYS A 111 -23.61 -0.85 -0.38
CA LYS A 111 -22.99 -2.10 -0.83
C LYS A 111 -22.09 -1.84 -2.04
N PRO A 112 -21.01 -2.62 -2.22
CA PRO A 112 -20.18 -2.53 -3.40
C PRO A 112 -20.95 -2.96 -4.65
N LEU A 113 -20.62 -2.34 -5.78
CA LEU A 113 -21.09 -2.72 -7.10
C LEU A 113 -20.37 -3.98 -7.60
N GLU A 114 -19.08 -4.08 -7.31
CA GLU A 114 -18.24 -5.23 -7.69
C GLU A 114 -17.26 -5.58 -6.58
N ILE A 115 -17.02 -6.88 -6.39
CA ILE A 115 -15.98 -7.42 -5.51
C ILE A 115 -15.23 -8.49 -6.30
N LYS A 116 -14.03 -8.16 -6.77
CA LYS A 116 -13.15 -9.08 -7.49
C LYS A 116 -12.04 -9.55 -6.57
N LYS A 117 -12.00 -10.84 -6.25
CA LYS A 117 -10.86 -11.44 -5.56
C LYS A 117 -9.62 -11.40 -6.47
N LEU A 118 -8.47 -11.09 -5.88
CA LEU A 118 -7.19 -11.01 -6.57
C LEU A 118 -6.35 -12.26 -6.28
N ASP A 119 -5.78 -12.83 -7.34
CA ASP A 119 -4.86 -13.96 -7.24
C ASP A 119 -3.51 -13.55 -6.64
N LYS A 120 -2.61 -14.50 -6.38
CA LYS A 120 -1.31 -14.21 -5.73
C LYS A 120 -0.35 -13.42 -6.60
N ASP A 121 -0.49 -13.59 -7.89
CA ASP A 121 0.32 -13.04 -8.96
C ASP A 121 -0.33 -11.83 -9.65
N ASP A 122 -1.47 -11.36 -9.14
CA ASP A 122 -2.13 -10.16 -9.68
C ASP A 122 -1.20 -8.94 -9.57
N PRO A 123 -0.92 -8.22 -10.67
CA PRO A 123 -0.02 -7.05 -10.69
C PRO A 123 -0.31 -6.01 -9.60
N LEU A 124 -1.60 -5.77 -9.32
CA LEU A 124 -2.03 -4.79 -8.33
C LEU A 124 -1.47 -5.12 -6.94
N ARG A 125 -1.28 -6.40 -6.60
CA ARG A 125 -0.73 -6.80 -5.30
C ARG A 125 0.76 -6.46 -5.14
N TYR A 126 1.51 -6.32 -6.23
CA TYR A 126 2.93 -5.97 -6.14
C TYR A 126 3.16 -4.47 -5.95
N GLU A 127 2.18 -3.65 -6.31
CA GLU A 127 2.23 -2.20 -6.20
C GLU A 127 1.66 -1.70 -4.86
N MET A 128 0.76 -2.48 -4.24
CA MET A 128 0.07 -2.07 -3.03
C MET A 128 0.91 -2.25 -1.75
N PRO A 129 0.78 -1.32 -0.79
CA PRO A 129 1.46 -1.41 0.49
C PRO A 129 0.81 -2.46 1.40
N MET A 130 1.55 -2.87 2.43
CA MET A 130 1.05 -3.73 3.52
C MET A 130 0.44 -5.06 3.04
N VAL A 131 0.96 -5.61 1.94
CA VAL A 131 0.59 -6.94 1.45
C VAL A 131 1.32 -8.02 2.23
N ASP A 132 0.58 -9.07 2.62
CA ASP A 132 1.03 -10.20 3.40
C ASP A 132 0.48 -11.53 2.82
N ASN A 133 0.88 -12.65 3.43
CA ASN A 133 0.51 -14.00 2.96
C ASN A 133 -0.73 -14.60 3.64
N TRP A 134 -1.27 -13.94 4.65
CA TRP A 134 -2.39 -14.41 5.46
C TRP A 134 -3.71 -13.75 5.04
N SER A 135 -3.66 -12.55 4.47
CA SER A 135 -4.82 -11.82 4.02
C SER A 135 -5.31 -12.31 2.65
N THR A 136 -6.63 -12.25 2.43
CA THR A 136 -7.23 -12.34 1.09
C THR A 136 -7.45 -10.95 0.54
N TYR A 137 -7.07 -10.72 -0.72
CA TYR A 137 -7.13 -9.42 -1.36
C TYR A 137 -8.23 -9.32 -2.41
N TYR A 138 -8.82 -8.14 -2.50
CA TYR A 138 -9.92 -7.83 -3.40
C TYR A 138 -9.70 -6.46 -4.05
N LYS A 139 -10.12 -6.33 -5.31
CA LYS A 139 -10.47 -5.04 -5.90
C LYS A 139 -11.97 -4.83 -5.73
N VAL A 140 -12.35 -3.72 -5.12
CA VAL A 140 -13.74 -3.41 -4.78
C VAL A 140 -14.15 -2.12 -5.44
N LEU A 141 -15.32 -2.11 -6.08
CA LEU A 141 -15.90 -0.94 -6.73
C LEU A 141 -17.15 -0.50 -5.98
N TYR A 142 -17.28 0.79 -5.70
CA TYR A 142 -18.52 1.44 -5.26
C TYR A 142 -18.95 2.50 -6.27
N ARG A 143 -20.22 2.87 -6.22
CA ARG A 143 -20.75 4.00 -7.00
C ARG A 143 -20.12 5.30 -6.50
N PHE A 144 -19.73 6.18 -7.42
CA PHE A 144 -19.28 7.54 -7.09
C PHE A 144 -20.34 8.28 -6.28
N LYS A 145 -19.92 8.94 -5.20
CA LYS A 145 -20.80 9.81 -4.42
C LYS A 145 -20.03 11.10 -4.16
N ALA A 146 -20.42 12.16 -4.86
CA ALA A 146 -19.93 13.50 -4.55
C ALA A 146 -20.26 13.80 -3.07
N LEU A 147 -19.20 13.99 -2.26
CA LEU A 147 -19.30 14.39 -0.86
C LEU A 147 -19.71 15.86 -0.74
#